data_AF-A0A4U8UZS3-F1
#
_entry.id   AF-A0A4U8UZS3-F1
#
_cell.length_a   1.000
_cell.length_b   1.000
_cell.length_c   1.000
_cell.angle_alpha   90.00
_cell.angle_beta   90.00
_cell.angle_gamma   90.00
#
_symmetry.space_group_name_H-M   'P 1'
#
loop_
_entity.id
_entity.type
_entity.pdbx_description
1 polymer ?
#
loop_
_entity_poly.entity_id
_entity_poly.type
_entity_poly.pdbx_seq_one_letter_code
_entity_poly.pdbx_strand_id
1 'polypeptide(L)'
;MNLLFIALPIVFVAVAECAICFCGKDNCESSMICTAEHCKVGFKLVGEKVRLQQLCSDDSDDTTAVCRQNQDSWQEVCTCSEDYCNTFAFLRSSVDQIKNDEAKQHELEDPYLPTVRPNREDISPNHSRNLSVLFVIVPVTVGGLATCLIVINYHCKM
;
A
#
# COMPACT_ATOMS: atom_id res chain seq x y z
N MET A 1 -0.27 35.37 -33.84
CA MET A 1 0.92 34.60 -33.43
C MET A 1 0.48 33.75 -32.23
N ASN A 2 -0.30 32.71 -32.53
CA ASN A 2 -0.80 31.73 -31.58
C ASN A 2 -0.07 30.41 -31.85
N LEU A 3 -0.17 29.49 -30.89
CA LEU A 3 0.43 28.16 -30.82
C LEU A 3 1.85 28.19 -30.24
N LEU A 4 2.18 27.50 -29.17
CA LEU A 4 1.53 26.35 -28.58
C LEU A 4 1.94 26.30 -27.10
N PHE A 5 0.95 26.21 -26.23
CA PHE A 5 1.13 25.82 -24.84
C PHE A 5 1.99 24.55 -24.80
N ILE A 6 3.18 24.65 -24.20
CA ILE A 6 3.97 23.50 -23.77
C ILE A 6 3.20 22.90 -22.58
N ALA A 7 2.09 22.22 -22.87
CA ALA A 7 1.48 21.30 -21.95
C ALA A 7 2.36 20.06 -21.96
N LEU A 8 3.43 20.09 -21.16
CA LEU A 8 4.07 18.87 -20.70
C LEU A 8 2.95 18.07 -20.00
N PRO A 9 2.50 16.91 -20.50
CA PRO A 9 1.76 16.03 -19.64
C PRO A 9 2.80 15.52 -18.64
N ILE A 10 2.84 16.12 -17.46
CA ILE A 10 3.48 15.51 -16.30
C ILE A 10 2.64 14.28 -16.02
N VAL A 11 2.98 13.17 -16.69
CA VAL A 11 2.48 11.85 -16.36
C VAL A 11 3.10 11.57 -15.00
N PHE A 12 2.36 11.89 -13.94
CA PHE A 12 2.63 11.33 -12.61
C PHE A 12 2.40 9.83 -12.74
N VAL A 13 3.43 9.10 -13.15
CA VAL A 13 3.51 7.67 -12.92
C VAL A 13 3.58 7.55 -11.40
N ALA A 14 2.50 7.09 -10.77
CA ALA A 14 2.56 6.58 -9.42
C ALA A 14 3.49 5.36 -9.49
N VAL A 15 4.78 5.60 -9.25
CA VAL A 15 5.74 4.52 -9.09
C VAL A 15 5.31 3.79 -7.83
N ALA A 16 5.04 2.48 -7.95
CA ALA A 16 4.94 1.63 -6.77
C ALA A 16 6.32 1.66 -6.11
N GLU A 17 6.48 2.47 -5.07
CA GLU A 17 7.71 2.55 -4.29
C GLU A 17 7.76 1.29 -3.42
N CYS A 18 8.65 0.36 -3.76
CA CYS A 18 8.94 -0.79 -2.90
C CYS A 18 9.71 -0.29 -1.67
N ALA A 19 9.29 -0.73 -0.49
CA ALA A 19 9.88 -0.37 0.79
C ALA A 19 11.03 -1.31 1.17
N ILE A 20 12.05 -0.79 1.83
CA ILE A 20 13.12 -1.58 2.45
C ILE A 20 12.69 -1.97 3.86
N CYS A 21 12.66 -3.25 4.19
CA CYS A 21 12.17 -3.77 5.48
C CYS A 21 13.28 -4.43 6.28
N PHE A 22 13.17 -4.44 7.61
CA PHE A 22 13.98 -5.34 8.44
C PHE A 22 13.53 -6.79 8.26
N CYS A 23 14.49 -7.70 8.22
CA CYS A 23 14.23 -9.12 8.07
C CYS A 23 14.97 -9.96 9.12
N GLY A 24 14.24 -10.87 9.76
CA GLY A 24 14.83 -11.83 10.69
C GLY A 24 15.74 -12.82 9.95
N LYS A 25 16.80 -13.26 10.62
CA LYS A 25 17.77 -14.24 10.10
C LYS A 25 17.13 -15.56 9.62
N ASP A 26 16.02 -15.95 10.25
CA ASP A 26 15.30 -17.17 9.89
C ASP A 26 14.54 -17.04 8.56
N ASN A 27 14.24 -15.81 8.12
CA ASN A 27 13.44 -15.51 6.94
C ASN A 27 14.27 -14.94 5.78
N CYS A 28 15.43 -14.33 6.07
CA CYS A 28 16.36 -13.84 5.05
C CYS A 28 17.74 -14.50 5.21
N GLU A 29 18.20 -15.13 4.13
CA GLU A 29 19.31 -16.09 4.13
C GLU A 29 20.67 -15.47 4.52
N SER A 30 20.85 -14.16 4.37
CA SER A 30 22.08 -13.46 4.76
C SER A 30 21.94 -11.93 4.97
N SER A 31 20.93 -11.30 4.40
CA SER A 31 20.66 -9.88 4.60
C SER A 31 19.71 -9.69 5.79
N MET A 32 20.03 -8.78 6.71
CA MET A 32 19.09 -8.36 7.77
C MET A 32 17.99 -7.43 7.24
N ILE A 33 17.92 -7.29 5.91
CA ILE A 33 17.07 -6.38 5.17
C ILE A 33 16.57 -7.06 3.90
N CYS A 34 15.39 -6.68 3.44
CA CYS A 34 14.79 -7.13 2.18
C CYS A 34 13.95 -5.99 1.58
N THR A 35 13.57 -6.11 0.30
CA THR A 35 12.75 -5.11 -0.41
C THR A 35 11.44 -5.74 -0.85
N ALA A 36 10.31 -5.08 -0.58
CA ALA A 36 8.96 -5.57 -0.93
C ALA A 36 7.94 -4.44 -1.01
N GLU A 37 6.72 -4.73 -1.45
CA GLU A 37 5.61 -3.76 -1.44
C GLU A 37 5.20 -3.37 -0.02
N HIS A 38 5.22 -4.33 0.91
CA HIS A 38 4.89 -4.10 2.31
C HIS A 38 5.86 -4.82 3.26
N CYS A 39 6.15 -4.16 4.38
CA CYS A 39 6.89 -4.73 5.49
C CYS A 39 5.92 -5.31 6.53
N LYS A 40 6.24 -6.49 7.08
CA LYS A 40 5.49 -7.13 8.17
C LYS A 40 6.32 -7.18 9.46
N VAL A 41 5.64 -6.95 10.59
CA VAL A 41 6.18 -7.16 11.94
C VAL A 41 5.11 -7.74 12.84
N GLY A 42 5.47 -8.72 13.66
CA GLY A 42 4.50 -9.34 14.56
C GLY A 42 5.07 -10.44 15.42
N PHE A 43 4.21 -11.02 16.24
CA PHE A 43 4.51 -12.19 17.05
C PHE A 43 3.98 -13.44 16.38
N LYS A 44 4.89 -14.35 15.99
CA LYS A 44 4.55 -15.62 15.36
C LYS A 44 4.84 -16.78 16.31
N LEU A 45 3.93 -17.74 16.36
CA LEU A 45 4.12 -18.98 17.08
C LEU A 45 4.99 -19.93 16.25
N VAL A 46 6.21 -20.19 16.72
CA VAL A 46 7.15 -21.12 16.08
C VAL A 46 7.37 -22.29 17.01
N GLY A 47 6.66 -23.40 16.76
CA GLY A 47 6.57 -24.52 17.69
C GLY A 47 5.76 -24.13 18.93
N GLU A 48 6.38 -24.15 20.10
CA GLU A 48 5.75 -23.75 21.38
C GLU A 48 6.16 -22.35 21.84
N LYS A 49 6.99 -21.63 21.08
CA LYS A 49 7.52 -20.31 21.48
C LYS A 49 6.99 -19.21 20.58
N VAL A 50 6.53 -18.14 21.21
CA VAL A 50 6.18 -16.89 20.52
C VAL A 50 7.47 -16.09 20.28
N ARG A 51 7.71 -15.69 19.04
CA ARG A 51 8.87 -14.89 18.66
C ARG A 51 8.45 -13.70 17.82
N LEU A 52 9.15 -12.57 18.03
CA LEU A 52 9.04 -11.42 17.14
C LEU A 52 9.64 -11.82 15.78
N GLN A 53 8.86 -11.65 14.73
CA GLN A 53 9.31 -11.80 13.35
C GLN A 53 9.14 -10.49 12.59
N GLN A 54 10.13 -10.21 11.77
CA GLN A 54 10.18 -9.11 10.82
C GLN A 54 10.48 -9.72 9.45
N LEU A 55 9.68 -9.39 8.44
CA LEU A 55 9.83 -9.94 7.09
C LEU A 55 9.21 -9.03 6.03
N CYS A 56 9.57 -9.29 4.79
CA CYS A 56 8.98 -8.69 3.60
C CYS A 56 7.75 -9.46 3.12
N SER A 57 6.75 -8.74 2.61
CA SER A 57 5.51 -9.30 2.09
C SER A 57 5.14 -8.65 0.77
N ASP A 58 5.08 -9.46 -0.28
CA ASP A 58 4.56 -9.07 -1.60
C ASP A 58 3.09 -9.49 -1.79
N ASP A 59 2.48 -10.10 -0.78
CA ASP A 59 1.10 -10.54 -0.86
C ASP A 59 0.13 -9.34 -0.91
N SER A 60 -0.48 -9.17 -2.08
CA SER A 60 -1.57 -8.23 -2.37
C SER A 60 -2.88 -8.49 -1.60
N ASP A 61 -2.98 -9.59 -0.85
CA ASP A 61 -4.21 -9.96 -0.11
C ASP A 61 -4.36 -9.18 1.22
N ASP A 62 -3.39 -8.31 1.53
CA ASP A 62 -3.26 -7.60 2.81
C ASP A 62 -3.30 -6.07 2.65
N THR A 63 -3.97 -5.57 1.59
CA THR A 63 -4.02 -4.14 1.23
C THR A 63 -4.69 -3.23 2.25
N THR A 64 -5.33 -3.78 3.29
CA THR A 64 -5.89 -2.97 4.38
C THR A 64 -4.86 -2.93 5.50
N ALA A 65 -4.08 -1.86 5.54
CA ALA A 65 -2.98 -1.56 6.48
C ALA A 65 -3.42 -1.49 7.96
N VAL A 66 -3.95 -2.58 8.49
CA VAL A 66 -4.52 -2.68 9.83
C VAL A 66 -3.95 -3.94 10.46
N CYS A 67 -3.34 -3.78 11.64
CA CYS A 67 -2.80 -4.93 12.35
C CYS A 67 -3.90 -5.96 12.60
N ARG A 68 -3.58 -7.22 12.37
CA ARG A 68 -4.48 -8.35 12.59
C ARG A 68 -4.01 -9.19 13.76
N GLN A 69 -4.96 -9.82 14.43
CA GLN A 69 -4.70 -10.78 15.49
C GLN A 69 -5.19 -12.16 15.08
N ASN A 70 -4.53 -13.21 15.59
CA ASN A 70 -4.91 -14.62 15.40
C ASN A 70 -5.05 -15.07 13.92
N GLN A 71 -4.17 -14.61 13.04
CA GLN A 71 -4.15 -15.00 11.62
C GLN A 71 -2.93 -15.89 11.32
N ASP A 72 -3.09 -17.05 10.67
CA ASP A 72 -1.98 -17.86 10.12
C ASP A 72 -0.75 -18.01 11.02
N SER A 73 -0.95 -18.48 12.26
CA SER A 73 0.07 -18.64 13.33
C SER A 73 0.65 -17.34 13.91
N TRP A 74 0.17 -16.18 13.48
CA TRP A 74 0.43 -14.89 14.09
C TRP A 74 -0.53 -14.66 15.25
N GLN A 75 0.04 -14.34 16.41
CA GLN A 75 -0.71 -13.81 17.53
C GLN A 75 -1.15 -12.38 17.21
N GLU A 76 -0.21 -11.57 16.72
CA GLU A 76 -0.42 -10.18 16.29
C GLU A 76 0.53 -9.90 15.11
N VAL A 77 0.04 -9.26 14.05
CA VAL A 77 0.85 -8.87 12.89
C VAL A 77 0.38 -7.53 12.33
N CYS A 78 1.32 -6.64 12.02
CA CYS A 78 1.07 -5.35 11.39
C CYS A 78 1.82 -5.26 10.05
N THR A 79 1.22 -4.55 9.10
CA THR A 79 1.82 -4.20 7.80
C THR A 79 2.08 -2.70 7.70
N CYS A 80 3.13 -2.32 6.97
CA CYS A 80 3.45 -0.91 6.66
C CYS A 80 4.23 -0.81 5.34
N SER A 81 4.24 0.37 4.72
CA SER A 81 4.83 0.60 3.38
C SER A 81 5.96 1.63 3.37
N GLU A 82 6.45 2.03 4.55
CA GLU A 82 7.56 2.97 4.67
C GLU A 82 8.89 2.21 4.87
N ASP A 83 10.00 2.82 4.45
CA ASP A 83 11.32 2.24 4.69
C ASP A 83 11.59 2.04 6.19
N TYR A 84 12.02 0.84 6.54
CA TYR A 84 12.37 0.38 7.89
C TYR A 84 11.24 0.51 8.92
N CYS A 85 9.99 0.58 8.46
CA CYS A 85 8.82 0.83 9.32
C CYS A 85 8.50 -0.33 10.28
N ASN A 86 8.89 -1.55 9.94
CA ASN A 86 8.49 -2.78 10.65
C ASN A 86 9.29 -3.01 11.94
N THR A 87 9.43 -1.96 12.75
CA THR A 87 10.07 -1.99 14.06
C THR A 87 9.10 -2.48 15.12
N PHE A 88 9.67 -2.89 16.26
CA PHE A 88 8.88 -3.21 17.44
C PHE A 88 8.11 -2.01 18.00
N ALA A 89 8.64 -0.80 17.85
CA ALA A 89 7.97 0.43 18.28
C ALA A 89 6.67 0.65 17.49
N PHE A 90 6.74 0.48 16.16
CA PHE A 90 5.58 0.55 15.27
C PHE A 90 4.51 -0.49 15.65
N LEU A 91 4.89 -1.75 15.84
CA LEU A 91 3.97 -2.81 16.27
C LEU A 91 3.18 -2.41 17.52
N ARG A 92 3.88 -1.92 18.55
CA ARG A 92 3.22 -1.54 19.81
C ARG A 92 2.27 -0.37 19.64
N SER A 93 2.72 0.69 18.97
CA SER A 93 1.87 1.87 18.74
C SER A 93 0.62 1.52 17.95
N SER A 94 0.74 0.65 16.94
CA SER A 94 -0.39 0.31 16.06
C SER A 94 -1.40 -0.62 16.74
N VAL A 95 -0.95 -1.54 17.59
CA VAL A 95 -1.84 -2.37 18.42
C VAL A 95 -2.60 -1.53 19.45
N ASP A 96 -1.92 -0.55 20.08
CA ASP A 96 -2.56 0.34 21.04
C ASP A 96 -3.61 1.26 20.37
N GLN A 97 -3.37 1.71 19.14
CA GLN A 97 -4.33 2.49 18.36
C GLN A 97 -5.62 1.71 18.09
N ILE A 98 -5.50 0.45 17.64
CA ILE A 98 -6.67 -0.39 17.35
C ILE A 98 -7.52 -0.60 18.60
N LYS A 99 -6.91 -0.89 19.75
CA LYS A 99 -7.63 -1.04 21.02
C LYS A 99 -8.40 0.23 21.41
N ASN A 100 -7.80 1.40 21.17
CA ASN A 100 -8.45 2.68 21.46
C ASN A 100 -9.58 3.00 20.48
N ASP A 101 -9.44 2.62 19.21
CA ASP A 101 -10.48 2.84 18.20
C ASP A 101 -11.68 1.90 18.40
N GLU A 102 -11.44 0.64 18.76
CA GLU A 102 -12.50 -0.30 19.19
C GLU A 102 -13.27 0.23 20.41
N ALA A 103 -12.55 0.80 21.39
CA ALA A 103 -13.19 1.40 22.57
C ALA A 103 -14.07 2.61 22.23
N LYS A 104 -13.67 3.43 21.25
CA LYS A 104 -14.46 4.60 20.80
C LYS A 104 -15.68 4.20 19.97
N GLN A 105 -15.59 3.13 19.18
CA GLN A 105 -16.73 2.63 18.40
C GLN A 105 -17.87 2.13 19.31
N HIS A 106 -17.54 1.55 20.46
CA HIS A 106 -18.53 1.14 21.47
C HIS A 106 -19.19 2.31 22.22
N GLU A 107 -18.62 3.52 22.15
CA GLU A 107 -19.17 4.73 22.79
C GLU A 107 -20.05 5.57 21.82
N LEU A 108 -20.01 5.27 20.51
CA LEU A 108 -20.72 6.02 19.46
C LEU A 108 -21.95 5.28 18.90
N GLU A 109 -22.60 4.45 19.71
CA GLU A 109 -23.90 3.84 19.39
C GLU A 109 -25.02 4.59 20.14
N ASP A 110 -25.08 5.93 19.98
CA ASP A 110 -26.24 6.74 20.39
C ASP A 110 -27.16 6.97 19.16
N PRO A 111 -28.46 6.60 19.17
CA PRO A 111 -29.28 6.43 17.95
C PRO A 111 -29.73 7.71 17.21
N TYR A 112 -29.19 8.89 17.50
CA TYR A 112 -29.76 10.13 16.96
C TYR A 112 -28.70 11.08 16.38
N LEU A 113 -28.44 11.02 15.07
CA LEU A 113 -28.45 12.21 14.17
C LEU A 113 -28.19 11.84 12.68
N PRO A 114 -28.73 12.61 11.71
CA PRO A 114 -28.80 12.23 10.31
C PRO A 114 -27.52 12.55 9.53
N THR A 115 -27.11 11.62 8.68
CA THR A 115 -25.94 11.71 7.80
C THR A 115 -26.21 12.70 6.66
N VAL A 116 -25.58 13.88 6.71
CA VAL A 116 -25.50 14.81 5.57
C VAL A 116 -24.50 14.23 4.56
N ARG A 117 -24.97 13.76 3.41
CA ARG A 117 -24.13 13.31 2.29
C ARG A 117 -23.68 14.53 1.47
N PRO A 118 -22.39 14.68 1.10
CA PRO A 118 -22.02 15.65 0.10
C PRO A 118 -22.49 15.21 -1.30
N ASN A 119 -23.06 16.18 -2.00
CA ASN A 119 -23.64 16.12 -3.33
C ASN A 119 -22.58 15.74 -4.38
N ARG A 120 -22.87 14.73 -5.21
CA ARG A 120 -22.04 14.33 -6.36
C ARG A 120 -22.67 14.95 -7.60
N GLU A 121 -22.09 16.04 -8.08
CA GLU A 121 -22.51 16.67 -9.34
C GLU A 121 -22.02 15.82 -10.52
N ASP A 122 -22.98 15.25 -11.25
CA ASP A 122 -22.78 14.62 -12.55
C ASP A 122 -22.45 15.68 -13.61
N ILE A 123 -21.32 15.52 -14.30
CA ILE A 123 -21.05 16.21 -15.56
C ILE A 123 -20.76 15.17 -16.64
N SER A 124 -21.74 15.05 -17.54
CA SER A 124 -21.72 14.28 -18.79
C SER A 124 -20.58 14.74 -19.72
N PRO A 125 -19.81 13.83 -20.34
CA PRO A 125 -18.85 14.21 -21.38
C PRO A 125 -19.53 14.23 -22.75
N ASN A 126 -19.57 15.42 -23.33
CA ASN A 126 -20.06 15.71 -24.66
C ASN A 126 -19.11 15.14 -25.72
N HIS A 127 -19.67 14.39 -26.66
CA HIS A 127 -18.98 13.71 -27.75
C HIS A 127 -18.60 14.70 -28.87
N SER A 128 -17.29 14.89 -29.16
CA SER A 128 -16.85 15.16 -30.55
C SER A 128 -15.33 15.00 -30.76
N ARG A 129 -14.98 14.14 -31.74
CA ARG A 129 -13.74 14.02 -32.54
C ARG A 129 -12.39 14.36 -31.87
N ASN A 130 -11.62 13.31 -31.52
CA ASN A 130 -10.15 13.35 -31.44
C ASN A 130 -9.51 11.94 -31.59
N LEU A 131 -9.76 11.26 -32.71
CA LEU A 131 -9.21 9.92 -32.97
C LEU A 131 -7.67 9.93 -33.08
N SER A 132 -7.07 11.02 -33.56
CA SER A 132 -5.62 11.16 -33.73
C SER A 132 -4.85 11.33 -32.42
N VAL A 133 -5.48 11.90 -31.38
CA VAL A 133 -4.89 12.05 -30.04
C VAL A 133 -4.83 10.69 -29.33
N LEU A 134 -5.84 9.84 -29.54
CA LEU A 134 -5.87 8.46 -29.03
C LEU A 134 -4.70 7.61 -29.56
N PHE A 135 -4.36 7.74 -30.84
CA PHE A 135 -3.30 6.94 -31.48
C PHE A 135 -1.87 7.30 -31.04
N VAL A 136 -1.66 8.47 -30.43
CA VAL A 136 -0.34 8.87 -29.91
C VAL A 136 -0.27 8.63 -28.41
N ILE A 137 -1.36 8.89 -27.69
CA ILE A 137 -1.41 8.65 -26.25
C ILE A 137 -1.36 7.16 -25.96
N VAL A 138 -2.14 6.33 -26.66
CA VAL A 138 -2.23 4.89 -26.34
C VAL A 138 -0.89 4.15 -26.51
N PRO A 139 -0.10 4.31 -27.59
CA PRO A 139 1.20 3.64 -27.68
C PRO A 139 2.23 4.17 -26.68
N VAL A 140 2.21 5.47 -26.37
CA VAL A 140 3.14 6.07 -25.40
C VAL A 140 2.79 5.65 -23.97
N THR A 141 1.51 5.61 -23.61
CA THR A 141 1.08 5.13 -22.29
C THR A 141 1.29 3.63 -22.15
N VAL A 142 0.98 2.83 -23.17
CA VAL A 142 1.20 1.37 -23.14
C VAL A 142 2.70 1.05 -23.11
N GLY A 143 3.52 1.75 -23.91
CA GLY A 143 4.97 1.58 -23.92
C GLY A 143 5.61 1.98 -22.59
N GLY A 144 5.24 3.15 -22.05
CA GLY A 144 5.71 3.62 -20.75
C GLY A 144 5.32 2.67 -19.61
N LEU A 145 4.06 2.22 -19.59
CA LEU A 145 3.56 1.30 -18.57
C LEU A 145 4.27 -0.07 -18.65
N ALA A 146 4.52 -0.59 -19.86
CA ALA A 146 5.30 -1.81 -20.03
C ALA A 146 6.73 -1.66 -19.49
N THR A 147 7.42 -0.54 -19.78
CA THR A 147 8.76 -0.29 -19.24
C THR A 147 8.76 -0.13 -17.72
N CYS A 148 7.77 0.56 -17.15
CA CYS A 148 7.63 0.71 -15.70
C CYS A 148 7.38 -0.65 -15.02
N LEU A 149 6.49 -1.49 -15.55
CA LEU A 149 6.23 -2.82 -15.00
C LEU A 149 7.47 -3.72 -15.05
N ILE A 150 8.27 -3.62 -16.12
CA ILE A 150 9.54 -4.37 -16.22
C ILE A 150 10.53 -3.90 -15.15
N VAL A 151 10.65 -2.59 -14.93
CA VAL A 151 11.54 -2.03 -13.90
C VAL A 151 11.08 -2.40 -12.49
N ILE A 152 9.78 -2.32 -12.18
CA ILE A 152 9.22 -2.73 -10.89
C ILE A 152 9.45 -4.22 -10.66
N ASN A 153 9.13 -5.06 -11.66
CA ASN A 153 9.38 -6.49 -11.56
C ASN A 153 10.87 -6.82 -11.40
N TYR A 154 11.76 -6.03 -11.99
CA TYR A 154 13.20 -6.21 -11.85
C TYR A 154 13.74 -5.74 -10.50
N HIS A 155 13.25 -4.61 -9.97
CA HIS A 155 13.73 -4.02 -8.72
C HIS A 155 13.10 -4.61 -7.46
N CYS A 156 11.92 -5.21 -7.54
CA CYS A 156 11.27 -5.86 -6.40
C CYS A 156 11.45 -7.39 -6.41
N LYS A 157 12.21 -7.95 -7.37
CA LYS A 157 12.53 -9.39 -7.46
C LYS A 157 13.99 -9.73 -7.12
N MET A 158 14.81 -8.77 -6.72
CA MET A 158 16.20 -8.99 -6.27
C MET A 158 16.38 -8.65 -4.80
#